data_AF-A0A4Q5Y8Z6-F1
#
_entry.id   AF-A0A4Q5Y8Z6-F1
#
_cell.length_a   1.000
_cell.length_b   1.000
_cell.length_c   1.000
_cell.angle_alpha   90.00
_cell.angle_beta   90.00
_cell.angle_gamma   90.00
#
_symmetry.space_group_name_H-M   'P 1'
#
loop_
_entity.id
_entity.type
_entity.pdbx_description
1 polymer ?
#
loop_
_entity_poly.entity_id
_entity_poly.type
_entity_poly.pdbx_seq_one_letter_code
_entity_poly.pdbx_strand_id
1 'polypeptide(L)'
;DADFQPSPSFLRDMLPHFMNEKVGLVQARWGHLNRGQNFLTQIQTYLLDMHFQVEQAGRYKAGHFINFCGTAGVWRKRCITDAGGWDGDVLSEDLDLSYRAQLKGWKIVYDESVEVPAQLPSVIEAFKIQQFRWTKGIAQTARKSLRKVWLMPASFRRKIHAAFHLLGSFMFVCLFVNALLTVPLLQLRNNYPVFIELTNYTVVGAFNLAALGYLYYVSTPNAPKKGLRFLTYYPLFLVVYLAMSVQNTIAVVQGFAGVKSAFHRTPKFNMQAAITNHYINRKTGWVNYVEAAMLLYFVYGIGLSFYYGDFFLLIFFVLMCSGLMILVYQSLPTFTIKKFQNFSLARLMR
;
A
#
# COMPACT_ATOMS: atom_id res chain seq x y z
N ASP A 1 -11.92 2.73 15.18
CA ASP A 1 -10.92 3.81 15.34
C ASP A 1 -11.58 5.17 15.53
N ALA A 2 -10.89 6.07 16.22
CA ALA A 2 -11.41 7.38 16.62
C ALA A 2 -11.65 8.34 15.42
N ASP A 3 -11.02 8.07 14.28
CA ASP A 3 -11.12 8.89 13.07
C ASP A 3 -12.11 8.34 12.03
N PHE A 4 -12.88 7.30 12.37
CA PHE A 4 -13.91 6.69 11.52
C PHE A 4 -15.30 7.17 11.93
N GLN A 5 -16.11 7.55 10.95
CA GLN A 5 -17.45 8.12 11.19
C GLN A 5 -18.53 7.24 10.53
N PRO A 6 -19.02 6.18 11.19
CA PRO A 6 -20.07 5.32 10.64
C PRO A 6 -21.42 6.04 10.58
N SER A 7 -22.25 5.67 9.59
CA SER A 7 -23.66 6.09 9.51
C SER A 7 -24.45 5.62 10.76
N PRO A 8 -25.48 6.36 11.21
CA PRO A 8 -26.41 5.88 12.23
C PRO A 8 -27.09 4.54 11.90
N SER A 9 -27.19 4.18 10.61
CA SER A 9 -27.74 2.90 10.16
C SER A 9 -26.75 1.73 10.24
N PHE A 10 -25.45 1.98 10.49
CA PHE A 10 -24.37 1.00 10.34
C PHE A 10 -24.67 -0.37 10.98
N LEU A 11 -25.16 -0.41 12.23
CA LEU A 11 -25.47 -1.69 12.86
C LEU A 11 -26.70 -2.37 12.25
N ARG A 12 -27.71 -1.61 11.81
CA ARG A 12 -28.89 -2.17 11.14
C ARG A 12 -28.51 -2.83 9.82
N ASP A 13 -27.55 -2.26 9.11
CA ASP A 13 -27.08 -2.77 7.81
C ASP A 13 -26.13 -3.99 8.00
N MET A 14 -25.29 -3.98 9.05
CA MET A 14 -24.24 -4.99 9.26
C MET A 14 -24.72 -6.24 10.01
N LEU A 15 -25.67 -6.12 10.94
CA LEU A 15 -26.11 -7.24 11.80
C LEU A 15 -26.85 -8.38 11.07
N PRO A 16 -27.68 -8.14 10.03
CA PRO A 16 -28.39 -9.21 9.32
C PRO A 16 -27.49 -10.32 8.75
N HIS A 17 -26.25 -10.00 8.38
CA HIS A 17 -25.28 -10.98 7.88
C HIS A 17 -24.95 -12.09 8.91
N PHE A 18 -25.14 -11.83 10.20
CA PHE A 18 -24.91 -12.80 11.29
C PHE A 18 -26.05 -13.80 11.49
N MET A 19 -27.14 -13.70 10.73
CA MET A 19 -28.14 -14.79 10.65
C MET A 19 -27.50 -16.10 10.16
N ASN A 20 -26.39 -16.00 9.41
CA ASN A 20 -25.51 -17.14 9.16
C ASN A 20 -24.56 -17.34 10.35
N GLU A 21 -24.74 -18.43 11.09
CA GLU A 21 -23.94 -18.75 12.28
C GLU A 21 -22.44 -18.91 11.98
N LYS A 22 -22.07 -19.25 10.74
CA LYS A 22 -20.66 -19.38 10.32
C LYS A 22 -19.97 -18.04 10.10
N VAL A 23 -20.72 -16.92 10.05
CA VAL A 23 -20.15 -15.58 9.89
C VAL A 23 -19.55 -15.13 11.22
N GLY A 24 -18.23 -14.93 11.21
CA GLY A 24 -17.45 -14.47 12.34
C GLY A 24 -17.18 -12.96 12.31
N LEU A 25 -17.12 -12.36 11.12
CA LEU A 25 -16.87 -10.94 10.89
C LEU A 25 -17.64 -10.45 9.67
N VAL A 26 -18.13 -9.22 9.75
CA VAL A 26 -18.62 -8.44 8.61
C VAL A 26 -17.81 -7.14 8.55
N GLN A 27 -17.09 -6.92 7.45
CA GLN A 27 -16.27 -5.74 7.19
C GLN A 27 -16.99 -4.82 6.21
N ALA A 28 -17.19 -3.56 6.58
CA ALA A 28 -17.69 -2.51 5.69
C ALA A 28 -16.55 -1.90 4.88
N ARG A 29 -16.88 -1.27 3.75
CA ARG A 29 -15.90 -0.56 2.92
C ARG A 29 -15.42 0.72 3.61
N TRP A 30 -14.14 1.03 3.49
CA TRP A 30 -13.62 2.32 3.93
C TRP A 30 -13.96 3.42 2.91
N GLY A 31 -14.43 4.55 3.43
CA GLY A 31 -14.48 5.82 2.72
C GLY A 31 -13.38 6.76 3.19
N HIS A 32 -13.34 7.98 2.65
CA HIS A 32 -12.31 8.97 3.03
C HIS A 32 -12.94 10.35 3.25
N LEU A 33 -12.76 10.92 4.45
CA LEU A 33 -13.28 12.24 4.83
C LEU A 33 -12.55 13.38 4.13
N ASN A 34 -11.25 13.20 3.86
CA ASN A 34 -10.35 14.26 3.40
C ASN A 34 -9.76 14.01 2.01
N ARG A 35 -10.52 13.36 1.11
CA ARG A 35 -10.09 13.04 -0.29
C ARG A 35 -9.39 14.21 -0.97
N GLY A 36 -10.01 15.40 -0.90
CA GLY A 36 -9.56 16.62 -1.57
C GLY A 36 -8.65 17.54 -0.75
N GLN A 37 -8.20 17.13 0.44
CA GLN A 37 -7.44 18.01 1.34
C GLN A 37 -6.11 18.45 0.71
N ASN A 38 -5.33 17.51 0.19
CA ASN A 38 -4.11 17.82 -0.56
C ASN A 38 -3.76 16.70 -1.55
N PHE A 39 -2.65 16.88 -2.24
CA PHE A 39 -2.18 15.93 -3.23
C PHE A 39 -1.92 14.51 -2.67
N LEU A 40 -1.35 14.41 -1.48
CA LEU A 40 -1.04 13.13 -0.84
C LEU A 40 -2.33 12.38 -0.46
N THR A 41 -3.36 13.08 0.04
CA THR A 41 -4.66 12.44 0.34
C THR A 41 -5.39 12.00 -0.92
N GLN A 42 -5.21 12.72 -2.04
CA GLN A 42 -5.78 12.33 -3.33
C GLN A 42 -5.14 11.04 -3.88
N ILE A 43 -3.80 10.92 -3.83
CA ILE A 43 -3.10 9.70 -4.25
C ILE A 43 -3.49 8.51 -3.36
N GLN A 44 -3.54 8.71 -2.04
CA GLN A 44 -3.94 7.65 -1.11
C GLN A 44 -5.38 7.19 -1.36
N THR A 45 -6.29 8.14 -1.59
CA THR A 45 -7.67 7.84 -1.96
C THR A 45 -7.71 6.97 -3.21
N TYR A 46 -6.98 7.36 -4.26
CA TYR A 46 -6.92 6.64 -5.52
C TYR A 46 -6.46 5.18 -5.35
N LEU A 47 -5.45 4.97 -4.51
CA LEU A 47 -4.98 3.64 -4.17
C LEU A 47 -5.99 2.83 -3.38
N LEU A 48 -6.46 3.37 -2.26
CA LEU A 48 -7.31 2.64 -1.33
C LEU A 48 -8.65 2.31 -1.98
N ASP A 49 -9.16 3.16 -2.85
CA ASP A 49 -10.36 2.87 -3.63
C ASP A 49 -10.18 1.63 -4.52
N MET A 50 -9.02 1.46 -5.19
CA MET A 50 -8.72 0.25 -5.95
C MET A 50 -8.68 -0.99 -5.04
N HIS A 51 -7.99 -0.88 -3.90
CA HIS A 51 -7.90 -1.97 -2.92
C HIS A 51 -9.28 -2.41 -2.42
N PHE A 52 -10.10 -1.48 -1.97
CA PHE A 52 -11.39 -1.79 -1.34
C PHE A 52 -12.49 -2.17 -2.35
N GLN A 53 -12.54 -1.55 -3.53
CA GLN A 53 -13.61 -1.80 -4.51
C GLN A 53 -13.29 -2.95 -5.47
N VAL A 54 -12.01 -3.19 -5.76
CA VAL A 54 -11.61 -4.23 -6.73
C VAL A 54 -10.95 -5.40 -6.03
N GLU A 55 -9.89 -5.16 -5.28
CA GLU A 55 -9.05 -6.23 -4.73
C GLU A 55 -9.76 -7.02 -3.63
N GLN A 56 -10.27 -6.34 -2.60
CA GLN A 56 -10.97 -6.96 -1.47
C GLN A 56 -12.33 -7.51 -1.88
N ALA A 57 -13.12 -6.75 -2.63
CA ALA A 57 -14.39 -7.20 -3.17
C ALA A 57 -14.23 -8.42 -4.09
N GLY A 58 -13.22 -8.41 -4.97
CA GLY A 58 -12.89 -9.52 -5.86
C GLY A 58 -12.51 -10.78 -5.10
N ARG A 59 -11.63 -10.67 -4.09
CA ARG A 59 -11.27 -11.81 -3.22
C ARG A 59 -12.47 -12.39 -2.48
N TYR A 60 -13.33 -11.52 -1.93
CA TYR A 60 -14.54 -11.95 -1.25
C TYR A 60 -15.48 -12.71 -2.19
N LYS A 61 -15.80 -12.14 -3.35
CA LYS A 61 -16.66 -12.77 -4.38
C LYS A 61 -16.09 -14.10 -4.88
N ALA A 62 -14.76 -14.23 -4.94
CA ALA A 62 -14.06 -15.48 -5.32
C ALA A 62 -13.96 -16.51 -4.18
N GLY A 63 -14.46 -16.22 -2.97
CA GLY A 63 -14.38 -17.13 -1.82
C GLY A 63 -12.96 -17.33 -1.27
N HIS A 64 -12.07 -16.36 -1.51
CA HIS A 64 -10.72 -16.35 -0.96
C HIS A 64 -10.67 -15.69 0.42
N PHE A 65 -9.53 -15.86 1.09
CA PHE A 65 -9.32 -15.25 2.40
C PHE A 65 -9.28 -13.73 2.23
N ILE A 66 -9.98 -13.03 3.11
CA ILE A 66 -9.95 -11.57 3.24
C ILE A 66 -9.57 -11.19 4.66
N ASN A 67 -9.21 -9.94 4.89
CA ASN A 67 -8.86 -9.45 6.21
C ASN A 67 -9.88 -8.44 6.74
N PHE A 68 -10.01 -8.43 8.07
CA PHE A 68 -10.41 -7.25 8.82
C PHE A 68 -9.37 -6.16 8.61
N CYS A 69 -9.84 -4.93 8.42
CA CYS A 69 -8.98 -3.78 8.21
C CYS A 69 -8.68 -3.03 9.51
N GLY A 70 -8.97 -3.62 10.67
CA GLY A 70 -8.73 -3.04 11.99
C GLY A 70 -9.90 -2.22 12.54
N THR A 71 -10.83 -1.77 11.69
CA THR A 71 -12.01 -0.97 12.07
C THR A 71 -13.11 -1.11 11.01
N ALA A 72 -14.24 -0.43 11.22
CA ALA A 72 -15.41 -0.47 10.34
C ALA A 72 -15.95 -1.89 10.10
N GLY A 73 -15.88 -2.75 11.11
CA GLY A 73 -16.41 -4.10 11.04
C GLY A 73 -17.00 -4.54 12.37
N VAL A 74 -17.90 -5.51 12.31
CA VAL A 74 -18.55 -6.11 13.46
C VAL A 74 -18.04 -7.54 13.59
N TRP A 75 -17.68 -7.95 14.80
CA TRP A 75 -17.22 -9.31 15.08
C TRP A 75 -18.23 -10.07 15.94
N ARG A 76 -18.43 -11.35 15.63
CA ARG A 76 -19.07 -12.29 16.55
C ARG A 76 -18.09 -12.62 17.68
N LYS A 77 -18.48 -12.34 18.93
CA LYS A 77 -17.63 -12.59 20.12
C LYS A 77 -17.04 -14.01 20.15
N ARG A 78 -17.86 -15.04 19.89
CA ARG A 78 -17.43 -16.45 19.87
C ARG A 78 -16.33 -16.72 18.83
N CYS A 79 -16.36 -16.03 17.69
CA CYS A 79 -15.31 -16.14 16.66
C CYS A 79 -13.97 -15.63 17.19
N ILE A 80 -13.95 -14.47 17.85
CA ILE A 80 -12.72 -13.92 18.44
C ILE A 80 -12.15 -14.88 19.48
N THR A 81 -12.98 -15.35 20.41
CA THR A 81 -12.54 -16.25 21.48
C THR A 81 -12.05 -17.58 20.94
N ASP A 82 -12.75 -18.15 19.96
CA ASP A 82 -12.33 -19.39 19.31
C ASP A 82 -11.02 -19.19 18.54
N ALA A 83 -10.88 -18.10 17.78
CA ALA A 83 -9.65 -17.81 17.05
C ALA A 83 -8.41 -17.57 17.96
N GLY A 84 -8.59 -17.40 19.27
CA GLY A 84 -7.53 -17.21 20.25
C GLY A 84 -7.30 -15.76 20.67
N GLY A 85 -8.26 -14.87 20.43
CA GLY A 85 -8.18 -13.46 20.84
C GLY A 85 -7.25 -12.59 19.99
N TRP A 86 -7.07 -11.34 20.41
CA TRP A 86 -6.14 -10.39 19.79
C TRP A 86 -4.71 -10.71 20.21
N ASP A 87 -3.78 -10.64 19.27
CA ASP A 87 -2.36 -10.91 19.52
C ASP A 87 -1.53 -9.65 19.30
N GLY A 88 -0.87 -9.17 20.36
CA GLY A 88 -0.04 -7.96 20.33
C GLY A 88 1.39 -8.17 19.82
N ASP A 89 1.82 -9.40 19.53
CA ASP A 89 3.16 -9.67 19.00
C ASP A 89 3.31 -9.27 17.51
N VAL A 90 2.20 -9.03 16.84
CA VAL A 90 2.09 -8.61 15.43
C VAL A 90 1.52 -7.20 15.35
N LEU A 91 2.12 -6.34 14.52
CA LEU A 91 1.65 -4.95 14.33
C LEU A 91 0.32 -4.84 13.54
N SER A 92 -0.10 -5.95 12.90
CA SER A 92 -1.38 -6.09 12.20
C SER A 92 -2.17 -7.23 12.86
N GLU A 93 -2.55 -7.03 14.12
CA GLU A 93 -3.34 -7.96 14.92
C GLU A 93 -4.69 -8.30 14.27
N ASP A 94 -5.21 -7.38 13.46
CA ASP A 94 -6.42 -7.49 12.64
C ASP A 94 -6.30 -8.57 11.54
N LEU A 95 -5.25 -8.51 10.74
CA LEU A 95 -4.95 -9.50 9.71
C LEU A 95 -4.66 -10.86 10.33
N ASP A 96 -3.88 -10.91 11.42
CA ASP A 96 -3.55 -12.15 12.12
C ASP A 96 -4.81 -12.84 12.67
N LEU A 97 -5.69 -12.11 13.34
CA LEU A 97 -6.96 -12.64 13.83
C LEU A 97 -7.86 -13.11 12.67
N SER A 98 -7.91 -12.36 11.57
CA SER A 98 -8.69 -12.72 10.38
C SER A 98 -8.24 -14.04 9.77
N TYR A 99 -6.93 -14.28 9.68
CA TYR A 99 -6.40 -15.54 9.18
C TYR A 99 -6.64 -16.69 10.14
N ARG A 100 -6.43 -16.50 11.44
CA ARG A 100 -6.72 -17.52 12.46
C ARG A 100 -8.19 -17.93 12.45
N ALA A 101 -9.11 -16.97 12.37
CA ALA A 101 -10.55 -17.22 12.29
C ALA A 101 -10.90 -18.04 11.04
N GLN A 102 -10.43 -17.63 9.86
CA GLN A 102 -10.73 -18.34 8.61
C GLN A 102 -10.09 -19.72 8.52
N LEU A 103 -8.90 -19.92 9.10
CA LEU A 103 -8.26 -21.25 9.23
C LEU A 103 -9.07 -22.19 10.13
N LYS A 104 -9.88 -21.65 11.05
CA LYS A 104 -10.86 -22.41 11.86
C LYS A 104 -12.22 -22.57 11.18
N GLY A 105 -12.38 -22.11 9.94
CA GLY A 105 -13.62 -22.26 9.17
C GLY A 105 -14.64 -21.14 9.37
N TRP A 106 -14.32 -20.09 10.14
CA TRP A 106 -15.18 -18.90 10.21
C TRP A 106 -15.19 -18.17 8.86
N LYS A 107 -16.36 -17.63 8.51
CA LYS A 107 -16.54 -16.80 7.33
C LYS A 107 -16.35 -15.33 7.69
N ILE A 108 -15.65 -14.61 6.83
CA ILE A 108 -15.59 -13.15 6.85
C ILE A 108 -16.40 -12.66 5.65
N VAL A 109 -17.34 -11.75 5.90
CA VAL A 109 -18.16 -11.10 4.88
C VAL A 109 -17.59 -9.71 4.63
N TYR A 110 -17.51 -9.31 3.36
CA TYR A 110 -17.21 -7.94 2.98
C TYR A 110 -18.47 -7.32 2.37
N ASP A 111 -19.03 -6.32 3.04
CA ASP A 111 -20.18 -5.55 2.55
C ASP A 111 -19.69 -4.24 1.92
N GLU A 112 -19.59 -4.27 0.60
CA GLU A 112 -19.14 -3.13 -0.21
C GLU A 112 -20.14 -1.96 -0.21
N SER A 113 -21.41 -2.24 0.09
CA SER A 113 -22.51 -1.26 0.05
C SER A 113 -22.52 -0.33 1.25
N VAL A 114 -21.96 -0.78 2.39
CA VAL A 114 -21.82 0.03 3.61
C VAL A 114 -20.45 0.72 3.57
N GLU A 115 -20.44 2.06 3.53
CA GLU A 115 -19.22 2.86 3.58
C GLU A 115 -19.04 3.49 4.98
N VAL A 116 -17.82 3.41 5.54
CA VAL A 116 -17.44 4.13 6.75
C VAL A 116 -16.25 5.05 6.43
N PRO A 117 -16.45 6.37 6.34
CA PRO A 117 -15.39 7.30 6.00
C PRO A 117 -14.39 7.52 7.13
N ALA A 118 -13.11 7.65 6.75
CA ALA A 118 -11.99 7.84 7.67
C ALA A 118 -11.06 8.98 7.25
N GLN A 119 -10.23 9.46 8.18
CA GLN A 119 -9.21 10.46 7.87
C GLN A 119 -7.93 9.80 7.35
N LEU A 120 -7.42 10.27 6.21
CA LEU A 120 -6.11 9.88 5.67
C LEU A 120 -5.00 10.78 6.25
N PRO A 121 -3.77 10.26 6.46
CA PRO A 121 -2.63 11.08 6.83
C PRO A 121 -2.36 12.12 5.74
N SER A 122 -2.35 13.38 6.12
CA SER A 122 -2.23 14.53 5.21
C SER A 122 -0.78 14.97 4.99
N VAL A 123 0.18 14.35 5.67
CA VAL A 123 1.62 14.66 5.58
C VAL A 123 2.43 13.39 5.34
N ILE A 124 3.57 13.52 4.65
CA ILE A 124 4.32 12.36 4.16
C ILE A 124 4.94 11.54 5.30
N GLU A 125 5.35 12.18 6.39
CA GLU A 125 5.95 11.49 7.54
C GLU A 125 4.93 10.58 8.22
N ALA A 126 3.71 11.07 8.42
CA ALA A 126 2.61 10.28 8.96
C ALA A 126 2.24 9.12 8.03
N PHE A 127 2.22 9.38 6.71
CA PHE A 127 2.00 8.34 5.71
C PHE A 127 3.11 7.28 5.73
N LYS A 128 4.38 7.68 5.81
CA LYS A 128 5.55 6.76 5.93
C LYS A 128 5.43 5.88 7.17
N ILE A 129 5.07 6.45 8.32
CA ILE A 129 4.86 5.70 9.57
C ILE A 129 3.75 4.66 9.39
N GLN A 130 2.63 5.06 8.78
CA GLN A 130 1.50 4.16 8.54
C GLN A 130 1.88 3.01 7.61
N GLN A 131 2.45 3.31 6.45
CA GLN A 131 2.84 2.32 5.45
C GLN A 131 3.89 1.35 6.01
N PHE A 132 4.88 1.85 6.76
CA PHE A 132 5.87 1.00 7.41
C PHE A 132 5.23 0.01 8.37
N ARG A 133 4.33 0.49 9.24
CA ARG A 133 3.63 -0.35 10.23
C ARG A 133 2.78 -1.42 9.54
N TRP A 134 1.98 -1.04 8.54
CA TRP A 134 1.16 -1.99 7.78
C TRP A 134 2.00 -3.03 7.08
N THR A 135 3.03 -2.60 6.35
CA THR A 135 3.93 -3.49 5.59
C THR A 135 4.62 -4.49 6.52
N LYS A 136 5.15 -4.01 7.65
CA LYS A 136 5.82 -4.85 8.65
C LYS A 136 4.84 -5.83 9.29
N GLY A 137 3.66 -5.37 9.70
CA GLY A 137 2.62 -6.22 10.29
C GLY A 137 2.20 -7.36 9.36
N ILE A 138 1.97 -7.04 8.08
CA ILE A 138 1.63 -8.05 7.06
C ILE A 138 2.74 -9.11 6.96
N ALA A 139 4.02 -8.70 6.93
CA ALA A 139 5.15 -9.63 6.87
C ALA A 139 5.27 -10.49 8.15
N GLN A 140 5.04 -9.92 9.33
CA GLN A 140 5.02 -10.69 10.59
C GLN A 140 3.87 -11.72 10.60
N THR A 141 2.70 -11.32 10.12
CA THR A 141 1.53 -12.21 10.00
C THR A 141 1.78 -13.32 8.99
N ALA A 142 2.42 -13.00 7.87
CA ALA A 142 2.84 -13.99 6.87
C ALA A 142 3.76 -15.04 7.49
N ARG A 143 4.82 -14.61 8.20
CA ARG A 143 5.74 -15.50 8.91
C ARG A 143 5.00 -16.49 9.82
N LYS A 144 3.98 -16.03 10.55
CA LYS A 144 3.22 -16.85 11.51
C LYS A 144 2.17 -17.76 10.86
N SER A 145 1.54 -17.30 9.78
CA SER A 145 0.35 -17.95 9.20
C SER A 145 0.62 -18.75 7.93
N LEU A 146 1.70 -18.47 7.19
CA LEU A 146 1.93 -19.07 5.87
C LEU A 146 2.04 -20.60 5.93
N ARG A 147 2.76 -21.15 6.92
CA ARG A 147 2.82 -22.61 7.13
C ARG A 147 1.44 -23.21 7.40
N LYS A 148 0.62 -22.53 8.20
CA LYS A 148 -0.75 -23.00 8.52
C LYS A 148 -1.66 -22.98 7.29
N VAL A 149 -1.52 -21.98 6.43
CA VAL A 149 -2.22 -21.91 5.14
C VAL A 149 -1.87 -23.10 4.24
N TRP A 150 -0.60 -23.49 4.15
CA TRP A 150 -0.20 -24.64 3.34
C TRP A 150 -0.70 -25.98 3.90
N LEU A 151 -0.83 -26.08 5.22
CA LEU A 151 -1.34 -27.27 5.92
C LEU A 151 -2.87 -27.35 5.95
N MET A 152 -3.60 -26.29 5.62
CA MET A 152 -5.07 -26.29 5.71
C MET A 152 -5.70 -27.27 4.69
N PRO A 153 -6.83 -27.92 5.02
CA PRO A 153 -7.56 -28.80 4.12
C PRO A 153 -8.39 -27.99 3.11
N ALA A 154 -7.73 -27.39 2.13
CA ALA A 154 -8.35 -26.59 1.07
C ALA A 154 -7.71 -26.86 -0.30
N SER A 155 -8.39 -26.41 -1.36
CA SER A 155 -7.86 -26.51 -2.72
C SER A 155 -6.54 -25.75 -2.89
N PHE A 156 -5.68 -26.26 -3.77
CA PHE A 156 -4.38 -25.64 -4.08
C PHE A 156 -4.52 -24.16 -4.50
N ARG A 157 -5.54 -23.84 -5.31
CA ARG A 157 -5.86 -22.46 -5.69
C ARG A 157 -6.10 -21.56 -4.48
N ARG A 158 -6.90 -22.01 -3.51
CA ARG A 158 -7.20 -21.23 -2.29
C ARG A 158 -5.95 -21.04 -1.42
N LYS A 159 -5.07 -22.05 -1.34
CA LYS A 159 -3.77 -21.95 -0.66
C LYS A 159 -2.88 -20.90 -1.31
N ILE A 160 -2.74 -20.94 -2.64
CA ILE A 160 -1.96 -19.96 -3.41
C ILE A 160 -2.49 -18.54 -3.19
N HIS A 161 -3.80 -18.30 -3.34
CA HIS A 161 -4.37 -16.97 -3.13
C HIS A 161 -4.15 -16.45 -1.70
N ALA A 162 -4.32 -17.30 -0.69
CA ALA A 162 -4.07 -16.94 0.71
C ALA A 162 -2.58 -16.65 0.96
N ALA A 163 -1.67 -17.38 0.31
CA ALA A 163 -0.23 -17.15 0.38
C ALA A 163 0.17 -15.82 -0.31
N PHE A 164 -0.32 -15.54 -1.52
CA PHE A 164 -0.08 -14.27 -2.20
C PHE A 164 -0.62 -13.08 -1.41
N HIS A 165 -1.77 -13.23 -0.77
CA HIS A 165 -2.32 -12.18 0.09
C HIS A 165 -1.44 -11.93 1.33
N LEU A 166 -1.00 -12.98 2.02
CA LEU A 166 -0.05 -12.84 3.15
C LEU A 166 1.29 -12.25 2.70
N LEU A 167 1.78 -12.64 1.53
CA LEU A 167 3.05 -12.17 0.96
C LEU A 167 2.90 -10.84 0.20
N GLY A 168 1.74 -10.18 0.28
CA GLY A 168 1.48 -8.95 -0.48
C GLY A 168 2.51 -7.85 -0.21
N SER A 169 2.98 -7.72 1.03
CA SER A 169 4.02 -6.75 1.38
C SER A 169 5.39 -7.07 0.77
N PHE A 170 5.68 -8.34 0.46
CA PHE A 170 6.94 -8.77 -0.18
C PHE A 170 7.11 -8.17 -1.58
N MET A 171 6.03 -7.72 -2.22
CA MET A 171 6.09 -6.96 -3.47
C MET A 171 7.04 -5.75 -3.37
N PHE A 172 7.13 -5.08 -2.23
CA PHE A 172 8.08 -3.96 -2.06
C PHE A 172 9.54 -4.41 -2.16
N VAL A 173 9.88 -5.60 -1.66
CA VAL A 173 11.22 -6.19 -1.80
C VAL A 173 11.51 -6.46 -3.27
N CYS A 174 10.55 -7.09 -3.98
CA CYS A 174 10.68 -7.35 -5.42
C CYS A 174 10.87 -6.05 -6.21
N LEU A 175 10.08 -5.01 -5.92
CA LEU A 175 10.18 -3.70 -6.57
C LEU A 175 11.54 -3.05 -6.30
N PHE A 176 12.01 -3.07 -5.05
CA PHE A 176 13.29 -2.46 -4.69
C PHE A 176 14.48 -3.19 -5.33
N VAL A 177 14.49 -4.53 -5.30
CA VAL A 177 15.53 -5.34 -5.96
C VAL A 177 15.49 -5.14 -7.47
N ASN A 178 14.31 -5.13 -8.09
CA ASN A 178 14.19 -4.84 -9.52
C ASN A 178 14.73 -3.45 -9.85
N ALA A 179 14.39 -2.44 -9.04
CA ALA A 179 14.89 -1.08 -9.20
C ALA A 179 16.42 -1.02 -9.08
N LEU A 180 17.04 -1.74 -8.13
CA LEU A 180 18.48 -1.83 -8.02
C LEU A 180 19.12 -2.46 -9.27
N LEU A 181 18.54 -3.52 -9.82
CA LEU A 181 19.12 -4.22 -10.97
C LEU A 181 19.06 -3.43 -12.29
N THR A 182 18.24 -2.38 -12.36
CA THR A 182 18.03 -1.63 -13.61
C THR A 182 19.26 -0.85 -14.12
N VAL A 183 20.09 -0.28 -13.24
CA VAL A 183 21.32 0.44 -13.67
C VAL A 183 22.40 -0.53 -14.21
N PRO A 184 22.76 -1.64 -13.50
CA PRO A 184 23.63 -2.68 -14.05
C PRO A 184 23.07 -3.26 -15.34
N LEU A 185 21.76 -3.47 -15.43
CA LEU A 185 21.13 -3.95 -16.66
C LEU A 185 21.37 -3.02 -17.83
N LEU A 186 21.26 -1.70 -17.64
CA LEU A 186 21.57 -0.73 -18.70
C LEU A 186 23.02 -0.85 -19.16
N GLN A 187 23.98 -0.94 -18.22
CA GLN A 187 25.40 -1.09 -18.55
C GLN A 187 25.67 -2.41 -19.29
N LEU A 188 25.12 -3.53 -18.80
CA LEU A 188 25.27 -4.84 -19.42
C LEU A 188 24.66 -4.87 -20.83
N ARG A 189 23.49 -4.27 -21.00
CA ARG A 189 22.81 -4.12 -22.29
C ARG A 189 23.66 -3.39 -23.32
N ASN A 190 24.40 -2.35 -22.91
CA ASN A 190 25.24 -1.57 -23.82
C ASN A 190 26.64 -2.16 -24.06
N ASN A 191 27.12 -3.02 -23.15
CA ASN A 191 28.42 -3.68 -23.28
C ASN A 191 28.33 -5.08 -23.92
N TYR A 192 27.17 -5.73 -23.86
CA TYR A 192 27.00 -7.12 -24.28
C TYR A 192 25.68 -7.31 -25.06
N PRO A 193 25.73 -7.62 -26.38
CA PRO A 193 24.54 -7.72 -27.23
C PRO A 193 23.46 -8.71 -26.74
N VAL A 194 23.85 -9.79 -26.06
CA VAL A 194 22.91 -10.79 -25.50
C VAL A 194 21.88 -10.17 -24.55
N PHE A 195 22.24 -9.10 -23.82
CA PHE A 195 21.32 -8.43 -22.92
C PHE A 195 20.28 -7.57 -23.65
N ILE A 196 20.56 -7.12 -24.88
CA ILE A 196 19.57 -6.43 -25.72
C ILE A 196 18.44 -7.41 -26.07
N GLU A 197 18.79 -8.62 -26.50
CA GLU A 197 17.80 -9.67 -26.79
C GLU A 197 16.99 -10.05 -25.55
N LEU A 198 17.66 -10.24 -24.41
CA LEU A 198 16.98 -10.60 -23.17
C LEU A 198 15.99 -9.52 -22.72
N THR A 199 16.37 -8.25 -22.87
CA THR A 199 15.49 -7.13 -22.50
C THR A 199 14.27 -6.98 -23.40
N ASN A 200 14.22 -7.59 -24.59
CA ASN A 200 12.98 -7.59 -25.39
C ASN A 200 11.85 -8.34 -24.67
N TYR A 201 12.17 -9.33 -23.83
CA TYR A 201 11.17 -10.05 -23.03
C TYR A 201 10.55 -9.19 -21.92
N THR A 202 11.11 -8.01 -21.58
CA THR A 202 10.46 -7.10 -20.63
C THR A 202 9.16 -6.52 -21.17
N VAL A 203 8.84 -6.71 -22.46
CA VAL A 203 7.52 -6.42 -23.04
C VAL A 203 6.39 -7.14 -22.28
N VAL A 204 6.67 -8.32 -21.71
CA VAL A 204 5.73 -9.03 -20.81
C VAL A 204 5.42 -8.18 -19.57
N GLY A 205 6.41 -7.46 -19.05
CA GLY A 205 6.23 -6.48 -17.98
C GLY A 205 5.32 -5.32 -18.39
N ALA A 206 5.37 -4.87 -19.65
CA ALA A 206 4.47 -3.83 -20.16
C ALA A 206 3.01 -4.31 -20.20
N PHE A 207 2.75 -5.57 -20.54
CA PHE A 207 1.39 -6.15 -20.44
C PHE A 207 0.88 -6.16 -18.99
N ASN A 208 1.73 -6.51 -18.02
CA ASN A 208 1.36 -6.45 -16.61
C ASN A 208 1.07 -5.02 -16.15
N LEU A 209 1.87 -4.05 -16.57
CA LEU A 209 1.64 -2.63 -16.25
C LEU A 209 0.35 -2.12 -16.90
N ALA A 210 0.04 -2.53 -18.13
CA ALA A 210 -1.21 -2.20 -18.80
C ALA A 210 -2.43 -2.82 -18.11
N ALA A 211 -2.34 -4.10 -17.70
CA ALA A 211 -3.38 -4.76 -16.93
C ALA A 211 -3.62 -4.06 -15.58
N LEU A 212 -2.54 -3.70 -14.88
CA LEU A 212 -2.64 -2.93 -13.64
C LEU A 212 -3.26 -1.56 -13.89
N GLY A 213 -2.82 -0.84 -14.92
CA GLY A 213 -3.38 0.43 -15.34
C GLY A 213 -4.88 0.32 -15.66
N TYR A 214 -5.31 -0.75 -16.31
CA TYR A 214 -6.73 -1.01 -16.57
C TYR A 214 -7.53 -1.21 -15.27
N LEU A 215 -7.01 -1.96 -14.29
CA LEU A 215 -7.68 -2.13 -13.00
C LEU A 215 -7.86 -0.80 -12.28
N TYR A 216 -6.84 0.05 -12.28
CA TYR A 216 -6.89 1.40 -11.71
C TYR A 216 -7.80 2.35 -12.51
N TYR A 217 -7.87 2.19 -13.82
CA TYR A 217 -8.82 2.94 -14.65
C TYR A 217 -10.26 2.54 -14.35
N VAL A 218 -10.55 1.25 -14.19
CA VAL A 218 -11.89 0.74 -13.84
C VAL A 218 -12.29 1.20 -12.44
N SER A 219 -11.38 1.15 -11.46
CA SER A 219 -11.64 1.61 -10.08
C SER A 219 -11.79 3.12 -9.97
N THR A 220 -11.39 3.89 -10.98
CA THR A 220 -11.57 5.34 -10.98
C THR A 220 -13.07 5.67 -11.07
N PRO A 221 -13.63 6.43 -10.11
CA PRO A 221 -15.06 6.75 -10.09
C PRO A 221 -15.53 7.34 -11.42
N ASN A 222 -16.73 6.94 -11.85
CA ASN A 222 -17.33 7.44 -13.07
C ASN A 222 -17.75 8.91 -12.87
N ALA A 223 -16.85 9.82 -13.21
CA ALA A 223 -16.98 11.26 -13.01
C ALA A 223 -16.49 12.02 -14.25
N PRO A 224 -16.87 13.29 -14.42
CA PRO A 224 -16.35 14.13 -15.49
C PRO A 224 -14.81 14.08 -15.52
N LYS A 225 -14.26 13.98 -16.73
CA LYS A 225 -12.81 13.88 -16.97
C LYS A 225 -12.15 12.63 -16.36
N LYS A 226 -12.86 11.48 -16.27
CA LYS A 226 -12.30 10.19 -15.79
C LYS A 226 -10.94 9.86 -16.40
N GLY A 227 -10.80 9.98 -17.72
CA GLY A 227 -9.54 9.72 -18.42
C GLY A 227 -8.39 10.63 -17.97
N LEU A 228 -8.65 11.94 -17.85
CA LEU A 228 -7.65 12.89 -17.36
C LEU A 228 -7.25 12.60 -15.91
N ARG A 229 -8.21 12.24 -15.05
CA ARG A 229 -7.93 11.84 -13.67
C ARG A 229 -7.04 10.61 -13.63
N PHE A 230 -7.32 9.59 -14.43
CA PHE A 230 -6.48 8.39 -14.55
C PHE A 230 -5.06 8.76 -14.99
N LEU A 231 -4.91 9.50 -16.10
CA LEU A 231 -3.61 9.94 -16.63
C LEU A 231 -2.82 10.82 -15.65
N THR A 232 -3.50 11.46 -14.69
CA THR A 232 -2.87 12.28 -13.66
C THR A 232 -2.47 11.45 -12.44
N TYR A 233 -3.42 10.72 -11.85
CA TYR A 233 -3.19 10.06 -10.57
C TYR A 233 -2.42 8.75 -10.70
N TYR A 234 -2.56 8.00 -11.79
CA TYR A 234 -1.88 6.72 -11.95
C TYR A 234 -0.35 6.85 -12.00
N PRO A 235 0.25 7.74 -12.84
CA PRO A 235 1.70 7.95 -12.81
C PRO A 235 2.20 8.47 -11.46
N LEU A 236 1.44 9.35 -10.82
CA LEU A 236 1.81 9.94 -9.53
C LEU A 236 1.76 8.91 -8.39
N PHE A 237 0.79 8.00 -8.44
CA PHE A 237 0.75 6.83 -7.57
C PHE A 237 2.01 5.97 -7.76
N LEU A 238 2.41 5.67 -9.00
CA LEU A 238 3.63 4.91 -9.28
C LEU A 238 4.86 5.61 -8.70
N VAL A 239 5.02 6.92 -8.92
CA VAL A 239 6.13 7.73 -8.37
C VAL A 239 6.25 7.57 -6.85
N VAL A 240 5.15 7.75 -6.11
CA VAL A 240 5.16 7.66 -4.65
C VAL A 240 5.45 6.23 -4.19
N TYR A 241 4.81 5.22 -4.77
CA TYR A 241 4.95 3.83 -4.32
C TYR A 241 6.29 3.20 -4.68
N LEU A 242 6.83 3.54 -5.84
CA LEU A 242 8.17 3.15 -6.24
C LEU A 242 9.22 3.72 -5.28
N ALA A 243 9.11 5.00 -4.90
CA ALA A 243 10.02 5.60 -3.92
C ALA A 243 9.87 5.00 -2.51
N MET A 244 8.64 4.73 -2.09
CA MET A 244 8.35 4.07 -0.81
C MET A 244 8.89 2.63 -0.71
N SER A 245 9.26 2.00 -1.84
CA SER A 245 9.80 0.63 -1.85
C SER A 245 11.06 0.47 -1.01
N VAL A 246 11.90 1.51 -0.88
CA VAL A 246 13.12 1.49 -0.05
C VAL A 246 12.77 1.23 1.42
N GLN A 247 11.95 2.10 1.99
CA GLN A 247 11.55 2.02 3.39
C GLN A 247 10.68 0.77 3.65
N ASN A 248 9.76 0.46 2.74
CA ASN A 248 8.87 -0.69 2.90
C ASN A 248 9.62 -2.01 2.77
N THR A 249 10.68 -2.10 1.97
CA THR A 249 11.57 -3.28 1.95
C THR A 249 12.18 -3.52 3.33
N ILE A 250 12.65 -2.47 3.99
CA ILE A 250 13.18 -2.57 5.36
C ILE A 250 12.10 -3.07 6.33
N ALA A 251 10.86 -2.56 6.22
CA ALA A 251 9.72 -3.05 7.00
C ALA A 251 9.46 -4.55 6.80
N VAL A 252 9.46 -5.01 5.55
CA VAL A 252 9.27 -6.43 5.20
C VAL A 252 10.37 -7.29 5.81
N VAL A 253 11.64 -6.92 5.58
CA VAL A 253 12.80 -7.66 6.10
C VAL A 253 12.75 -7.74 7.62
N GLN A 254 12.46 -6.63 8.30
CA GLN A 254 12.30 -6.63 9.76
C GLN A 254 11.13 -7.50 10.23
N GLY A 255 10.01 -7.50 9.50
CA GLY A 255 8.84 -8.31 9.82
C GLY A 255 9.14 -9.81 9.73
N PHE A 256 9.79 -10.23 8.64
CA PHE A 256 10.23 -11.62 8.49
C PHE A 256 11.36 -12.00 9.46
N ALA A 257 12.29 -11.09 9.77
CA ALA A 257 13.32 -11.30 10.79
C ALA A 257 12.75 -11.36 12.22
N GLY A 258 11.54 -10.84 12.45
CA GLY A 258 10.88 -10.87 13.77
C GLY A 258 11.39 -9.78 14.72
N VAL A 259 11.91 -8.69 14.16
CA VAL A 259 12.35 -7.53 14.94
C VAL A 259 11.12 -6.91 15.61
N LYS A 260 11.07 -6.96 16.95
CA LYS A 260 10.00 -6.34 17.74
C LYS A 260 10.05 -4.82 17.57
N SER A 261 8.89 -4.19 17.45
CA SER A 261 8.77 -2.73 17.36
C SER A 261 7.51 -2.27 18.05
N ALA A 262 7.59 -1.08 18.66
CA ALA A 262 6.43 -0.46 19.28
C ALA A 262 5.40 -0.04 18.22
N PHE A 263 4.14 -0.06 18.59
CA PHE A 263 3.07 0.51 17.78
C PHE A 263 3.17 2.04 17.81
N HIS A 264 3.77 2.62 16.78
CA HIS A 264 3.77 4.07 16.59
C HIS A 264 2.45 4.51 15.96
N ARG A 265 1.68 5.30 16.71
CA ARG A 265 0.39 5.82 16.25
C ARG A 265 0.60 6.72 15.04
N THR A 266 -0.20 6.51 14.00
CA THR A 266 -0.20 7.37 12.81
C THR A 266 -0.85 8.70 13.17
N PRO A 267 -0.11 9.81 13.10
CA PRO A 267 -0.68 11.10 13.44
C PRO A 267 -1.61 11.58 12.31
N LYS A 268 -2.86 11.95 12.64
CA LYS A 268 -3.87 12.42 11.68
C LYS A 268 -4.37 13.78 12.13
N PHE A 269 -4.30 14.77 11.23
CA PHE A 269 -4.54 16.17 11.58
C PHE A 269 -5.29 16.93 10.49
N ASN A 270 -6.00 17.98 10.93
CA ASN A 270 -6.30 19.11 10.07
C ASN A 270 -5.01 19.86 9.72
N MET A 271 -4.91 20.40 8.50
CA MET A 271 -3.65 20.89 7.91
C MET A 271 -2.93 21.93 8.79
N GLN A 272 -3.68 22.80 9.48
CA GLN A 272 -3.15 23.81 10.41
C GLN A 272 -2.42 23.19 11.62
N ALA A 273 -2.90 22.06 12.12
CA ALA A 273 -2.40 21.39 13.32
C ALA A 273 -1.19 20.49 13.06
N ALA A 274 -0.84 20.23 11.79
CA ALA A 274 0.34 19.43 11.43
C ALA A 274 1.66 20.18 11.64
N ILE A 275 1.65 21.52 11.59
CA ILE A 275 2.87 22.34 11.66
C ILE A 275 3.49 22.29 13.06
N THR A 276 2.66 22.22 14.11
CA THR A 276 3.05 22.31 15.52
C THR A 276 3.06 20.96 16.23
N ASN A 277 2.89 19.85 15.51
CA ASN A 277 2.63 18.57 16.16
C ASN A 277 3.89 17.82 16.59
N HIS A 278 3.98 17.50 17.89
CA HIS A 278 5.10 16.77 18.47
C HIS A 278 5.19 15.31 18.03
N TYR A 279 4.10 14.71 17.52
CA TYR A 279 4.12 13.35 16.98
C TYR A 279 4.79 13.24 15.61
N ILE A 280 5.00 14.36 14.90
CA ILE A 280 5.78 14.38 13.66
C ILE A 280 7.24 14.60 14.05
N ASN A 281 7.96 13.49 14.24
CA ASN A 281 9.40 13.57 14.45
C ASN A 281 10.08 13.79 13.09
N ARG A 282 10.57 15.01 12.86
CA ARG A 282 11.33 15.37 11.64
C ARG A 282 12.82 14.99 11.71
N LYS A 283 13.23 14.18 12.69
CA LYS A 283 14.62 13.73 12.80
C LYS A 283 14.96 12.80 11.63
N THR A 284 16.03 13.13 10.93
CA THR A 284 16.60 12.33 9.84
C THR A 284 17.08 10.98 10.38
N GLY A 285 16.46 9.88 9.94
CA GLY A 285 16.90 8.53 10.27
C GLY A 285 17.93 8.01 9.27
N TRP A 286 18.57 6.88 9.58
CA TRP A 286 19.52 6.22 8.67
C TRP A 286 18.88 5.87 7.30
N VAL A 287 17.57 5.60 7.29
CA VAL A 287 16.80 5.30 6.06
C VAL A 287 16.83 6.48 5.08
N ASN A 288 16.83 7.72 5.57
CA ASN A 288 16.89 8.90 4.72
C ASN A 288 18.21 8.97 3.93
N TYR A 289 19.32 8.51 4.52
CA TYR A 289 20.61 8.43 3.83
C TYR A 289 20.57 7.36 2.74
N VAL A 290 19.87 6.24 2.98
CA VAL A 290 19.64 5.23 1.94
C VAL A 290 18.78 5.79 0.81
N GLU A 291 17.70 6.52 1.12
CA GLU A 291 16.87 7.20 0.11
C GLU A 291 17.68 8.21 -0.72
N ALA A 292 18.57 8.99 -0.09
CA ALA A 292 19.47 9.92 -0.76
C ALA A 292 20.52 9.21 -1.64
N ALA A 293 21.10 8.11 -1.16
CA ALA A 293 22.02 7.29 -1.96
C ALA A 293 21.31 6.69 -3.18
N MET A 294 20.08 6.20 -3.01
CA MET A 294 19.25 5.70 -4.12
C MET A 294 18.90 6.82 -5.10
N LEU A 295 18.66 8.05 -4.63
CA LEU A 295 18.44 9.19 -5.52
C LEU A 295 19.67 9.43 -6.42
N LEU A 296 20.87 9.49 -5.83
CA LEU A 296 22.11 9.64 -6.59
C LEU A 296 22.33 8.48 -7.57
N TYR A 297 21.99 7.26 -7.16
CA TYR A 297 22.07 6.07 -8.00
C TYR A 297 21.21 6.17 -9.27
N PHE A 298 19.97 6.65 -9.16
CA PHE A 298 19.12 6.82 -10.35
C PHE A 298 19.46 8.08 -11.16
N VAL A 299 20.00 9.13 -10.53
CA VAL A 299 20.58 10.26 -11.28
C VAL A 299 21.75 9.79 -12.13
N TYR A 300 22.60 8.92 -11.59
CA TYR A 300 23.65 8.26 -12.36
C TYR A 300 23.09 7.40 -13.50
N GLY A 301 22.03 6.63 -13.25
CA GLY A 301 21.32 5.88 -14.30
C GLY A 301 20.80 6.76 -15.45
N ILE A 302 20.23 7.93 -15.15
CA ILE A 302 19.83 8.93 -16.15
C ILE A 302 21.05 9.39 -16.95
N GLY A 303 22.15 9.73 -16.28
CA GLY A 303 23.41 10.11 -16.94
C GLY A 303 23.94 9.03 -17.87
N LEU A 304 23.87 7.76 -17.47
CA LEU A 304 24.24 6.63 -18.30
C LEU A 304 23.35 6.47 -19.54
N SER A 305 22.05 6.73 -19.42
CA SER A 305 21.14 6.71 -20.58
C SER A 305 21.56 7.71 -21.65
N PHE A 306 21.98 8.92 -21.26
CA PHE A 306 22.50 9.91 -22.21
C PHE A 306 23.89 9.57 -22.73
N TYR A 307 24.76 9.02 -21.87
CA TYR A 307 26.12 8.61 -22.26
C TYR A 307 26.12 7.52 -23.34
N TYR A 308 25.29 6.48 -23.16
CA TYR A 308 25.18 5.39 -24.13
C TYR A 308 24.23 5.70 -25.30
N GLY A 309 23.39 6.73 -25.18
CA GLY A 309 22.30 6.98 -26.13
C GLY A 309 21.17 5.94 -26.04
N ASP A 310 21.09 5.18 -24.94
CA ASP A 310 20.07 4.14 -24.71
C ASP A 310 19.03 4.63 -23.67
N PHE A 311 17.83 4.93 -24.18
CA PHE A 311 16.72 5.47 -23.40
C PHE A 311 15.73 4.42 -22.90
N PHE A 312 16.03 3.12 -23.07
CA PHE A 312 15.12 2.02 -22.72
C PHE A 312 14.59 2.09 -21.28
N LEU A 313 15.44 2.46 -20.31
CA LEU A 313 15.06 2.58 -18.89
C LEU A 313 14.88 4.03 -18.40
N LEU A 314 14.99 5.02 -19.28
CA LEU A 314 15.01 6.43 -18.89
C LEU A 314 13.74 6.84 -18.12
N ILE A 315 12.56 6.44 -18.61
CA ILE A 315 11.29 6.77 -17.96
C ILE A 315 11.25 6.20 -16.55
N PHE A 316 11.70 4.96 -16.36
CA PHE A 316 11.75 4.32 -15.05
C PHE A 316 12.68 5.09 -14.10
N PHE A 317 13.88 5.47 -14.55
CA PHE A 317 14.82 6.26 -13.74
C PHE A 317 14.24 7.62 -13.36
N VAL A 318 13.57 8.31 -14.28
CA VAL A 318 12.91 9.60 -14.02
C VAL A 318 11.80 9.46 -12.97
N LEU A 319 11.00 8.39 -13.03
CA LEU A 319 9.96 8.11 -12.03
C LEU A 319 10.57 7.85 -10.64
N MET A 320 11.61 7.01 -10.56
CA MET A 320 12.33 6.74 -9.31
C MET A 320 12.97 8.01 -8.73
N CYS A 321 13.70 8.77 -9.54
CA CYS A 321 14.32 10.04 -9.14
C CYS A 321 13.28 11.03 -8.62
N SER A 322 12.17 11.21 -9.34
CA SER A 322 11.12 12.15 -8.95
C SER A 322 10.52 11.80 -7.59
N GLY A 323 10.24 10.52 -7.35
CA GLY A 323 9.65 10.06 -6.10
C GLY A 323 10.64 10.15 -4.93
N LEU A 324 11.88 9.71 -5.13
CA LEU A 324 12.92 9.78 -4.11
C LEU A 324 13.28 11.24 -3.78
N MET A 325 13.29 12.13 -4.78
CA MET A 325 13.50 13.57 -4.55
C MET A 325 12.42 14.14 -3.64
N ILE A 326 11.14 13.79 -3.85
CA ILE A 326 10.03 14.21 -2.97
C ILE A 326 10.26 13.70 -1.55
N LEU A 327 10.61 12.43 -1.37
CA LEU A 327 10.84 11.85 -0.05
C LEU A 327 12.04 12.51 0.66
N VAL A 328 13.18 12.61 -0.02
CA VAL A 328 14.41 13.21 0.53
C VAL A 328 14.16 14.67 0.90
N TYR A 329 13.55 15.45 0.01
CA TYR A 329 13.24 16.87 0.23
C TYR A 329 12.37 17.08 1.47
N GLN A 330 11.29 16.30 1.62
CA GLN A 330 10.41 16.41 2.78
C GLN A 330 11.10 15.97 4.08
N SER A 331 12.09 15.10 3.97
CA SER A 331 12.79 14.52 5.11
C SER A 331 13.96 15.37 5.64
N LEU A 332 14.36 16.40 4.90
CA LEU A 332 15.29 17.40 5.39
C LEU A 332 14.60 18.20 6.51
N PRO A 333 15.25 18.45 7.65
CA PRO A 333 14.69 19.28 8.71
C PRO A 333 14.44 20.68 8.12
N THR A 334 13.19 20.94 7.75
CA THR A 334 12.79 22.03 6.86
C THR A 334 13.29 23.39 7.34
N PHE A 335 14.06 24.08 6.49
CA PHE A 335 13.75 25.49 6.24
C PHE A 335 12.32 25.56 5.71
N THR A 336 11.51 26.35 6.42
CA THR A 336 10.08 26.57 6.25
C THR A 336 9.71 26.98 4.82
N ILE A 337 9.14 26.07 4.01
CA ILE A 337 8.51 26.48 2.73
C ILE A 337 7.08 25.93 2.64
N LYS A 338 6.12 26.81 2.96
CA LYS A 338 4.66 26.63 2.90
C LYS A 338 4.07 26.31 1.50
N LYS A 339 4.87 26.26 0.43
CA LYS A 339 4.36 26.22 -0.96
C LYS A 339 3.96 24.83 -1.47
N PHE A 340 4.60 23.74 -1.05
CA PHE A 340 4.27 22.40 -1.57
C PHE A 340 3.06 21.74 -0.88
N GLN A 341 2.78 22.08 0.37
CA GLN A 341 1.65 21.51 1.12
C GLN A 341 0.28 22.04 0.63
N ASN A 342 0.27 23.20 -0.02
CA ASN A 342 -0.92 23.83 -0.60
C ASN A 342 -1.11 23.53 -2.10
N PHE A 343 -0.24 22.71 -2.72
CA PHE A 343 -0.41 22.37 -4.13
C PHE A 343 -1.55 21.36 -4.28
N SER A 344 -2.64 21.81 -4.92
CA SER A 344 -3.79 20.98 -5.24
C SER A 344 -3.94 20.91 -6.76
N LEU A 345 -3.80 19.71 -7.32
CA LEU A 345 -4.07 19.41 -8.73
C LEU A 345 -5.53 19.68 -9.13
N ALA A 346 -6.42 19.88 -8.15
CA ALA A 346 -7.80 20.28 -8.40
C ALA A 346 -7.93 21.63 -9.12
N ARG A 347 -6.91 22.52 -9.08
CA ARG A 347 -6.91 23.75 -9.87
C ARG A 347 -6.61 23.52 -11.36
N LEU A 348 -5.85 22.48 -11.70
CA LEU A 348 -5.52 22.11 -13.08
C LEU A 348 -6.62 21.28 -13.75
N MET A 349 -7.44 20.58 -12.96
CA MET A 349 -8.53 19.73 -13.45
C MET A 349 -9.92 20.40 -13.48
N ARG A 350 -10.01 21.66 -13.02
CA ARG A 350 -11.24 22.48 -13.08
C ARG A 350 -11.58 22.99 -14.48
#